data_AF-A0AAW2UIS6-F1
#
_entry.id   AF-A0AAW2UIS6-F1
#
_cell.length_a   1.000
_cell.length_b   1.000
_cell.length_c   1.000
_cell.angle_alpha   90.00
_cell.angle_beta   90.00
_cell.angle_gamma   90.00
#
_symmetry.space_group_name_H-M   'P 1'
#
loop_
_entity.id
_entity.type
_entity.pdbx_description
1 polymer ?
#
loop_
_entity_poly.entity_id
_entity_poly.type
_entity_poly.pdbx_seq_one_letter_code
_entity_poly.pdbx_strand_id
1 'polypeptide(L)'
;MDYCNTKNLIRDLGLYIKKIDASKTDCMLYWKDDIDLDYFKFCREVRYKPTRERNPTRKNTLYAILRYLLITPRLQRLYASKAIIEQMTWHANHQTDEGFMCHLSAWRHFDWTYPNFAAKPRNVRLYLCTDEFAPHGQYGHTYSCWPITLTLYNLPLGICMSSDYMFLKMVIHGPFNPKHLIVVYLVPLIKELQNLWHVGVLTRDSVKNETFTIRAALMWTVHDLPLMGWVWMEFR
;
A
#
# COMPACT_ATOMS: atom_id res chain seq x y z
N MET A 1 24.19 -7.30 5.93
CA MET A 1 23.43 -8.04 4.90
C MET A 1 23.79 -7.46 3.55
N ASP A 2 24.24 -8.29 2.61
CA ASP A 2 24.64 -7.87 1.26
C ASP A 2 23.41 -7.62 0.35
N TYR A 3 23.47 -6.65 -0.57
CA TYR A 3 22.32 -6.18 -1.37
C TYR A 3 21.68 -7.31 -2.19
N CYS A 4 22.49 -8.20 -2.76
CA CYS A 4 22.01 -9.37 -3.50
C CYS A 4 21.26 -10.36 -2.61
N ASN A 5 21.75 -10.59 -1.39
CA ASN A 5 21.10 -11.48 -0.43
C ASN A 5 19.75 -10.90 0.02
N THR A 6 19.68 -9.59 0.26
CA THR A 6 18.42 -8.90 0.57
C THR A 6 17.43 -8.97 -0.59
N LYS A 7 17.89 -8.82 -1.84
CA LYS A 7 17.03 -8.90 -3.03
C LYS A 7 16.46 -10.32 -3.24
N ASN A 8 17.28 -11.34 -3.05
CA ASN A 8 16.85 -12.74 -3.13
C ASN A 8 15.87 -13.06 -1.99
N LEU A 9 16.20 -12.66 -0.77
CA LEU A 9 15.32 -12.83 0.39
C LEU A 9 13.96 -12.16 0.19
N ILE A 10 13.91 -10.94 -0.35
CA ILE A 10 12.64 -10.24 -0.66
C ILE A 10 11.80 -11.02 -1.68
N ARG A 11 12.45 -11.58 -2.71
CA ARG A 11 11.78 -12.40 -3.73
C ARG A 11 11.27 -13.71 -3.14
N ASP A 12 12.06 -14.38 -2.32
CA ASP A 12 11.73 -15.66 -1.70
C ASP A 12 10.66 -15.48 -0.60
N LEU A 13 10.71 -14.35 0.10
CA LEU A 13 9.62 -13.81 0.91
C LEU A 13 8.49 -13.25 0.04
N GLY A 14 8.35 -13.56 -1.25
CA GLY A 14 7.18 -13.20 -2.07
C GLY A 14 6.75 -11.73 -2.00
N LEU A 15 7.65 -10.82 -1.61
CA LEU A 15 7.41 -9.39 -1.56
C LEU A 15 7.64 -8.89 -2.98
N TYR A 16 6.66 -9.16 -3.84
CA TYR A 16 6.73 -8.77 -5.24
C TYR A 16 6.75 -7.24 -5.34
N ILE A 17 7.91 -6.70 -5.69
CA ILE A 17 8.11 -5.28 -5.92
C ILE A 17 7.81 -4.99 -7.38
N LYS A 18 6.70 -4.31 -7.64
CA LYS A 18 6.41 -3.72 -8.95
C LYS A 18 7.18 -2.41 -9.06
N LYS A 19 8.04 -2.31 -10.06
CA LYS A 19 8.71 -1.06 -10.44
C LYS A 19 7.82 -0.32 -11.41
N ILE A 20 7.53 0.94 -11.11
CA ILE A 20 6.70 1.81 -11.94
C ILE A 20 7.53 3.04 -12.23
N ASP A 21 7.65 3.40 -13.50
CA ASP A 21 8.46 4.56 -13.88
C ASP A 21 7.67 5.82 -13.52
N ALA A 22 8.38 6.81 -12.96
CA ALA A 22 7.82 8.10 -12.59
C ALA A 22 8.49 9.20 -13.41
N SER A 23 7.72 10.23 -13.75
CA SER A 23 8.24 11.44 -14.39
C SER A 23 9.23 12.18 -13.50
N LYS A 24 10.11 12.98 -14.10
CA LYS A 24 11.07 13.81 -13.37
C LYS A 24 10.40 14.79 -12.39
N THR A 25 9.24 15.30 -12.75
CA THR A 25 8.46 16.30 -12.01
C THR A 25 7.32 15.67 -11.21
N ASP A 26 7.32 14.34 -11.04
CA ASP A 26 6.37 13.60 -10.20
C ASP A 26 4.88 13.76 -10.57
N CYS A 27 4.59 14.26 -11.77
CA CYS A 27 3.24 14.54 -12.25
C CYS A 27 2.53 13.36 -12.93
N MET A 28 3.22 12.24 -13.23
CA MET A 28 2.60 11.01 -13.75
C MET A 28 3.44 9.77 -13.46
N LEU A 29 2.73 8.63 -13.40
CA LEU A 29 3.31 7.30 -13.43
C LEU A 29 3.06 6.63 -14.79
N TYR A 30 4.07 5.98 -15.35
CA TYR A 30 3.92 5.12 -16.53
C TYR A 30 3.33 3.78 -16.09
N TRP A 31 2.01 3.72 -15.98
CA TRP A 31 1.29 2.57 -15.42
C TRP A 31 0.05 2.21 -16.24
N LYS A 32 -0.18 0.90 -16.43
CA LYS A 32 -1.21 0.33 -17.32
C LYS A 32 -1.13 0.89 -18.74
N ASP A 33 -2.14 1.65 -19.16
CA ASP A 33 -2.32 2.11 -20.54
C ASP A 33 -1.22 3.10 -20.97
N ASP A 34 -0.46 3.61 -19.99
CA ASP A 34 0.63 4.56 -20.18
C ASP A 34 2.03 3.92 -20.19
N ILE A 35 2.13 2.58 -20.13
CA ILE A 35 3.43 1.88 -20.04
C ILE A 35 4.29 2.10 -21.29
N ASP A 36 3.68 2.18 -22.47
CA ASP A 36 4.38 2.24 -23.76
C ASP A 36 4.64 3.68 -24.22
N LEU A 37 4.31 4.68 -23.40
CA LEU A 37 4.59 6.07 -23.72
C LEU A 37 6.07 6.39 -23.50
N ASP A 38 6.69 6.96 -24.52
CA ASP A 38 8.06 7.51 -24.44
C ASP A 38 8.09 9.00 -24.05
N TYR A 39 6.92 9.64 -24.05
CA TYR A 39 6.72 11.05 -23.76
C TYR A 39 5.53 11.26 -22.82
N PHE A 40 5.58 12.38 -22.11
CA PHE A 40 4.62 12.67 -21.05
C PHE A 40 3.36 13.41 -21.57
N LYS A 41 2.17 13.02 -21.08
CA LYS A 41 0.86 13.56 -21.53
C LYS A 41 0.60 15.03 -21.17
N PHE A 42 0.93 15.48 -19.95
CA PHE A 42 0.57 16.84 -19.47
C PHE A 42 1.71 17.89 -19.53
N CYS A 43 2.98 17.49 -19.42
CA CYS A 43 4.17 18.36 -19.33
C CYS A 43 5.18 18.20 -20.49
N ARG A 44 4.93 17.32 -21.49
CA ARG A 44 5.82 17.07 -22.65
C ARG A 44 7.28 16.73 -22.32
N GLU A 45 7.56 16.20 -21.12
CA GLU A 45 8.90 15.77 -20.72
C GLU A 45 9.27 14.40 -21.30
N VAL A 46 10.58 14.15 -21.43
CA VAL A 46 11.15 12.87 -21.86
C VAL A 46 11.29 11.88 -20.70
N ARG A 47 10.92 10.62 -20.95
CA ARG A 47 10.97 9.52 -19.95
C ARG A 47 12.38 9.17 -19.49
N TYR A 48 13.35 9.26 -20.39
CA TYR A 48 14.72 8.80 -20.17
C TYR A 48 15.71 9.97 -20.03
N LYS A 49 16.71 9.79 -19.17
CA LYS A 49 17.84 10.73 -19.10
C LYS A 49 18.62 10.69 -20.42
N PRO A 50 19.12 11.84 -20.90
CA PRO A 50 19.96 11.87 -22.10
C PRO A 50 21.21 11.04 -21.87
N THR A 51 21.44 10.06 -22.74
CA THR A 51 22.61 9.18 -22.67
C THR A 51 23.78 9.86 -23.38
N ARG A 52 24.91 10.05 -22.69
CA ARG A 52 26.10 10.71 -23.25
C ARG A 52 26.81 9.90 -24.35
N GLU A 53 26.55 8.59 -24.42
CA GLU A 53 27.08 7.68 -25.45
C GLU A 53 25.98 6.72 -25.91
N ARG A 54 25.69 6.67 -27.21
CA ARG A 54 24.79 5.68 -27.82
C ARG A 54 25.47 4.30 -27.83
N ASN A 55 25.56 3.66 -26.68
CA ASN A 55 25.97 2.27 -26.58
C ASN A 55 24.69 1.41 -26.67
N PRO A 56 24.49 0.61 -27.73
CA PRO A 56 23.25 -0.16 -27.95
C PRO A 56 22.99 -1.23 -26.88
N THR A 57 23.98 -1.54 -26.05
CA THR A 57 23.90 -2.52 -24.95
C THR A 57 23.53 -1.90 -23.61
N ARG A 58 23.56 -0.56 -23.47
CA ARG A 58 23.32 0.13 -22.19
C ARG A 58 21.84 0.51 -22.08
N LYS A 59 21.15 -0.03 -21.07
CA LYS A 59 19.75 0.33 -20.80
C LYS A 59 19.63 1.82 -20.48
N ASN A 60 18.66 2.50 -21.09
CA ASN A 60 18.36 3.89 -20.83
C ASN A 60 18.06 4.11 -19.33
N THR A 61 18.64 5.15 -18.76
CA THR A 61 18.47 5.48 -17.34
C THR A 61 17.21 6.32 -17.14
N LEU A 62 16.31 5.87 -16.26
CA LEU A 62 15.09 6.58 -15.90
C LEU A 62 15.36 7.75 -14.95
N TYR A 63 14.46 8.74 -14.94
CA TYR A 63 14.50 9.84 -13.98
C TYR A 63 14.16 9.40 -12.56
N ALA A 64 13.01 8.75 -12.39
CA ALA A 64 12.52 8.26 -11.11
C ALA A 64 11.84 6.89 -11.28
N ILE A 65 11.91 6.07 -10.22
CA ILE A 65 11.28 4.74 -10.17
C ILE A 65 10.54 4.62 -8.84
N LEU A 66 9.22 4.51 -8.92
CA LEU A 66 8.37 4.12 -7.79
C LEU A 66 8.46 2.61 -7.58
N ARG A 67 8.72 2.20 -6.33
CA ARG A 67 8.68 0.80 -5.93
C ARG A 67 7.40 0.54 -5.16
N TYR A 68 6.49 -0.21 -5.79
CA TYR A 68 5.20 -0.56 -5.23
C TYR A 68 5.19 -2.01 -4.74
N LEU A 69 4.84 -2.23 -3.48
CA LEU A 69 4.69 -3.54 -2.87
C LEU A 69 3.22 -3.95 -2.85
N LEU A 70 2.90 -5.04 -3.54
CA LEU A 70 1.52 -5.54 -3.64
C LEU A 70 0.92 -5.87 -2.26
N ILE A 71 -0.37 -5.57 -2.09
CA ILE A 71 -1.15 -5.91 -0.89
C ILE A 71 -1.53 -7.39 -0.90
N THR A 72 -2.07 -7.83 -2.02
CA THR A 72 -2.66 -9.15 -2.22
C THR A 72 -1.78 -10.32 -1.74
N PRO A 73 -0.51 -10.46 -2.18
CA PRO A 73 0.32 -11.59 -1.75
C PRO A 73 0.66 -11.54 -0.25
N ARG A 74 0.73 -10.33 0.33
CA ARG A 74 0.96 -10.18 1.78
C ARG A 74 -0.25 -10.65 2.57
N LEU A 75 -1.46 -10.29 2.14
CA LEU A 75 -2.70 -10.77 2.77
C LEU A 75 -2.83 -12.30 2.67
N GLN A 76 -2.57 -12.87 1.49
CA GLN A 76 -2.59 -14.32 1.30
C GLN A 76 -1.61 -15.03 2.24
N ARG A 77 -0.43 -14.45 2.47
CA ARG A 77 0.54 -15.04 3.43
C ARG A 77 0.05 -15.03 4.87
N LEU A 78 -0.67 -13.99 5.31
CA LEU A 78 -1.21 -13.96 6.67
C LEU A 78 -2.14 -15.14 6.92
N TYR A 79 -3.01 -15.45 5.95
CA TYR A 79 -3.90 -16.63 5.99
C TYR A 79 -3.16 -17.96 5.79
N ALA A 80 -1.98 -17.93 5.14
CA ALA A 80 -1.09 -19.09 5.07
C ALA A 80 -0.33 -19.35 6.38
N SER A 81 -0.27 -18.38 7.31
CA SER A 81 0.44 -18.49 8.57
C SER A 81 -0.49 -18.95 9.70
N LYS A 82 -0.24 -20.14 10.24
CA LYS A 82 -0.99 -20.68 11.39
C LYS A 82 -0.91 -19.80 12.63
N ALA A 83 0.20 -19.07 12.81
CA ALA A 83 0.39 -18.20 13.98
C ALA A 83 -0.54 -16.97 13.98
N ILE A 84 -0.94 -16.49 12.79
CA ILE A 84 -1.64 -15.20 12.64
C ILE A 84 -3.09 -15.36 12.25
N ILE A 85 -3.46 -16.48 11.65
CA ILE A 85 -4.80 -16.64 11.09
C ILE A 85 -5.93 -16.53 12.14
N GLU A 86 -5.70 -17.02 13.36
CA GLU A 86 -6.66 -16.87 14.46
C GLU A 86 -6.82 -15.39 14.84
N GLN A 87 -5.70 -14.65 14.84
CA GLN A 87 -5.67 -13.21 15.11
C GLN A 87 -6.37 -12.40 14.01
N MET A 88 -6.36 -12.86 12.76
CA MET A 88 -7.05 -12.20 11.64
C MET A 88 -8.59 -12.20 11.80
N THR A 89 -9.12 -13.10 12.63
CA THR A 89 -10.54 -13.16 13.01
C THR A 89 -10.80 -12.68 14.44
N TRP A 90 -9.77 -12.20 15.14
CA TRP A 90 -9.86 -11.82 16.55
C TRP A 90 -11.00 -10.83 16.81
N HIS A 91 -11.10 -9.82 15.95
CA HIS A 91 -12.11 -8.77 16.04
C HIS A 91 -13.57 -9.24 16.02
N ALA A 92 -13.84 -10.40 15.42
CA ALA A 92 -15.19 -10.97 15.36
C ALA A 92 -15.47 -11.84 16.59
N ASN A 93 -14.43 -12.47 17.14
CA ASN A 93 -14.54 -13.40 18.27
C ASN A 93 -14.49 -12.69 19.63
N HIS A 94 -13.88 -11.50 19.70
CA HIS A 94 -13.69 -10.73 20.94
C HIS A 94 -14.42 -9.40 20.83
N GLN A 95 -15.75 -9.44 20.81
CA GLN A 95 -16.56 -8.24 21.02
C GLN A 95 -16.22 -7.72 22.42
N THR A 96 -15.64 -6.52 22.49
CA THR A 96 -15.38 -5.84 23.76
C THR A 96 -16.70 -5.49 24.42
N ASP A 97 -16.77 -5.70 25.74
CA ASP A 97 -17.87 -5.26 26.59
C ASP A 97 -18.20 -3.78 26.35
N GLU A 98 -19.48 -3.45 26.45
CA GLU A 98 -20.01 -2.09 26.33
C GLU A 98 -19.33 -1.15 27.34
N GLY A 99 -18.34 -0.37 26.89
CA GLY A 99 -17.70 0.63 27.77
C GLY A 99 -16.42 1.27 27.25
N PHE A 100 -15.65 0.61 26.38
CA PHE A 100 -14.41 1.19 25.85
C PHE A 100 -14.66 1.96 24.54
N MET A 101 -14.91 3.25 24.68
CA MET A 101 -15.08 4.19 23.57
C MET A 101 -13.72 4.45 22.89
N CYS A 102 -13.58 4.02 21.63
CA CYS A 102 -12.87 4.78 20.57
C CYS A 102 -12.83 4.07 19.20
N HIS A 103 -13.17 2.78 19.11
CA HIS A 103 -13.16 2.06 17.82
C HIS A 103 -14.49 1.40 17.44
N LEU A 104 -15.37 1.17 18.42
CA LEU A 104 -16.64 0.45 18.23
C LEU A 104 -17.66 1.23 17.37
N SER A 105 -17.70 2.57 17.41
CA SER A 105 -18.71 3.35 16.67
C SER A 105 -18.47 3.34 15.17
N ALA A 106 -17.24 3.55 14.72
CA ALA A 106 -16.87 3.48 13.30
C ALA A 106 -17.02 2.06 12.73
N TRP A 107 -16.71 1.04 13.54
CA TRP A 107 -16.92 -0.35 13.18
C TRP A 107 -18.38 -0.72 13.04
N ARG A 108 -19.21 -0.37 14.03
CA ARG A 108 -20.66 -0.57 13.98
C ARG A 108 -21.27 0.14 12.78
N HIS A 109 -20.85 1.38 12.51
CA HIS A 109 -21.33 2.12 11.34
C HIS A 109 -20.91 1.45 10.02
N PHE A 110 -19.66 1.02 9.90
CA PHE A 110 -19.17 0.31 8.73
C PHE A 110 -19.90 -1.03 8.53
N ASP A 111 -20.08 -1.80 9.60
CA ASP A 111 -20.75 -3.11 9.56
C ASP A 111 -22.24 -2.97 9.22
N TRP A 112 -22.89 -1.90 9.69
CA TRP A 112 -24.26 -1.56 9.30
C TRP A 112 -24.37 -1.13 7.83
N THR A 113 -23.39 -0.37 7.34
CA THR A 113 -23.37 0.11 5.94
C THR A 113 -23.05 -1.04 4.97
N TYR A 114 -22.20 -1.98 5.38
CA TYR A 114 -21.72 -3.08 4.54
C TYR A 114 -21.92 -4.45 5.21
N PRO A 115 -23.17 -4.89 5.45
CA PRO A 115 -23.45 -6.12 6.21
C PRO A 115 -22.93 -7.37 5.50
N ASN A 116 -22.97 -7.40 4.16
CA ASN A 116 -22.42 -8.48 3.35
C ASN A 116 -20.90 -8.65 3.51
N PHE A 117 -20.19 -7.55 3.80
CA PHE A 117 -18.77 -7.60 4.08
C PHE A 117 -18.51 -8.05 5.52
N ALA A 118 -19.24 -7.46 6.48
CA ALA A 118 -19.09 -7.73 7.91
C ALA A 118 -19.47 -9.17 8.29
N ALA A 119 -20.45 -9.78 7.61
CA ALA A 119 -20.87 -11.17 7.82
C ALA A 119 -19.74 -12.19 7.59
N LYS A 120 -18.67 -11.82 6.88
CA LYS A 120 -17.50 -12.67 6.64
C LYS A 120 -16.34 -12.17 7.51
N PRO A 121 -16.09 -12.78 8.68
CA PRO A 121 -15.05 -12.32 9.62
C PRO A 121 -13.62 -12.49 9.07
N ARG A 122 -13.44 -13.25 7.99
CA ARG A 122 -12.16 -13.38 7.28
C ARG A 122 -11.92 -12.26 6.26
N ASN A 123 -12.81 -11.28 6.14
CA ASN A 123 -12.54 -10.08 5.36
C ASN A 123 -11.65 -9.11 6.14
N VAL A 124 -10.80 -8.37 5.44
CA VAL A 124 -9.73 -7.57 6.04
C VAL A 124 -10.08 -6.09 6.06
N ARG A 125 -10.02 -5.47 7.23
CA ARG A 125 -10.12 -4.02 7.44
C ARG A 125 -8.70 -3.44 7.49
N LEU A 126 -8.48 -2.39 6.71
CA LEU A 126 -7.18 -1.76 6.51
C LEU A 126 -7.18 -0.31 6.98
N TYR A 127 -6.02 0.11 7.47
CA TYR A 127 -5.69 1.49 7.83
C TYR A 127 -4.55 2.00 6.97
N LEU A 128 -4.71 3.14 6.32
CA LEU A 128 -3.65 3.79 5.57
C LEU A 128 -3.06 4.91 6.41
N CYS A 129 -1.73 4.93 6.52
CA CYS A 129 -0.99 6.01 7.15
C CYS A 129 0.07 6.54 6.18
N THR A 130 0.13 7.87 6.08
CA THR A 130 1.18 8.58 5.36
C THR A 130 1.76 9.66 6.26
N ASP A 131 3.07 9.59 6.51
CA ASP A 131 3.78 10.54 7.36
C ASP A 131 5.00 11.09 6.60
N GLU A 132 5.41 12.31 6.92
CA GLU A 132 6.62 12.93 6.37
C GLU A 132 7.84 12.52 7.21
N PHE A 133 8.83 11.93 6.55
CA PHE A 133 10.08 11.51 7.19
C PHE A 133 11.27 12.26 6.60
N ALA A 134 12.01 12.97 7.45
CA ALA A 134 13.26 13.66 7.08
C ALA A 134 14.46 12.96 7.75
N PRO A 135 15.13 12.00 7.08
CA PRO A 135 16.21 11.20 7.70
C PRO A 135 17.49 12.00 8.01
N HIS A 136 17.69 13.15 7.36
CA HIS A 136 18.81 14.04 7.67
C HIS A 136 18.24 15.26 8.40
N GLY A 137 18.56 15.38 9.70
CA GLY A 137 18.23 16.56 10.50
C GLY A 137 18.89 17.84 9.96
N GLN A 138 18.69 18.96 10.67
CA GLN A 138 18.95 20.37 10.28
C GLN A 138 20.30 20.74 9.60
N TYR A 139 21.26 19.81 9.45
CA TYR A 139 22.61 20.06 8.96
C TYR A 139 23.02 19.25 7.72
N GLY A 140 22.11 18.52 7.07
CA GLY A 140 22.37 17.79 5.81
C GLY A 140 21.51 18.27 4.64
N HIS A 141 21.85 17.87 3.41
CA HIS A 141 21.00 18.10 2.23
C HIS A 141 19.54 17.70 2.54
N THR A 142 18.57 18.56 2.19
CA THR A 142 17.14 18.39 2.44
C THR A 142 16.58 17.19 1.66
N TYR A 143 16.76 15.99 2.20
CA TYR A 143 16.13 14.79 1.70
C TYR A 143 14.94 14.46 2.61
N SER A 144 13.77 14.38 2.01
CA SER A 144 12.51 14.00 2.63
C SER A 144 11.93 12.80 1.90
N CYS A 145 11.22 11.96 2.62
CA CYS A 145 10.46 10.88 2.02
C CYS A 145 9.10 10.71 2.70
N TRP A 146 8.14 10.20 1.93
CA TRP A 146 6.80 9.91 2.40
C TRP A 146 6.56 8.42 2.27
N PRO A 147 6.79 7.64 3.35
CA PRO A 147 6.36 6.25 3.40
C PRO A 147 4.83 6.18 3.41
N ILE A 148 4.28 5.35 2.52
CA ILE A 148 2.87 4.97 2.53
C ILE A 148 2.77 3.60 3.16
N THR A 149 2.11 3.50 4.30
CA THR A 149 2.00 2.27 5.09
C THR A 149 0.54 1.85 5.25
N LEU A 150 0.30 0.54 5.15
CA LEU A 150 -1.01 -0.07 5.39
C LEU A 150 -0.95 -0.98 6.63
N THR A 151 -1.77 -0.70 7.63
CA THR A 151 -1.87 -1.50 8.84
C THR A 151 -3.13 -2.38 8.82
N LEU A 152 -3.00 -3.59 9.34
CA LEU A 152 -4.11 -4.56 9.44
C LEU A 152 -4.93 -4.29 10.70
N TYR A 153 -6.16 -3.84 10.51
CA TYR A 153 -7.02 -3.47 11.62
C TYR A 153 -7.85 -4.63 12.19
N ASN A 154 -7.74 -5.81 11.58
CA ASN A 154 -8.34 -7.04 12.09
C ASN A 154 -7.65 -7.61 13.33
N LEU A 155 -6.37 -7.25 13.51
CA LEU A 155 -5.52 -7.77 14.57
C LEU A 155 -5.79 -7.02 15.89
N PRO A 156 -5.57 -7.66 17.04
CA PRO A 156 -5.63 -6.99 18.33
C PRO A 156 -4.74 -5.74 18.36
N LEU A 157 -5.21 -4.69 19.05
CA LEU A 157 -4.50 -3.41 19.16
C LEU A 157 -3.06 -3.56 19.67
N GLY A 158 -2.80 -4.54 20.55
CA GLY A 158 -1.47 -4.80 21.09
C GLY A 158 -0.45 -5.33 20.08
N ILE A 159 -0.90 -5.85 18.93
CA ILE A 159 0.00 -6.33 17.88
C ILE A 159 -0.18 -5.62 16.55
N CYS A 160 -1.32 -4.98 16.27
CA CYS A 160 -1.60 -4.41 14.95
C CYS A 160 -0.60 -3.33 14.54
N MET A 161 -0.05 -2.57 15.49
CA MET A 161 0.99 -1.55 15.27
C MET A 161 2.42 -2.10 15.27
N SER A 162 2.61 -3.42 15.35
CA SER A 162 3.94 -4.02 15.18
C SER A 162 4.41 -3.90 13.73
N SER A 163 5.72 -3.77 13.54
CA SER A 163 6.37 -3.65 12.23
C SER A 163 6.03 -4.80 11.28
N ASP A 164 5.70 -5.98 11.82
CA ASP A 164 5.31 -7.15 11.02
C ASP A 164 3.96 -7.00 10.31
N TYR A 165 3.06 -6.19 10.87
CA TYR A 165 1.68 -5.98 10.38
C TYR A 165 1.44 -4.58 9.81
N MET A 166 2.45 -3.72 9.91
CA MET A 166 2.53 -2.45 9.19
C MET A 166 3.20 -2.67 7.83
N PHE A 167 2.40 -2.74 6.78
CA PHE A 167 2.88 -3.00 5.44
C PHE A 167 3.28 -1.71 4.74
N LEU A 168 4.58 -1.46 4.64
CA LEU A 168 5.10 -0.47 3.69
C LEU A 168 4.67 -0.84 2.27
N LYS A 169 4.01 0.09 1.58
CA LYS A 169 3.50 -0.06 0.21
C LYS A 169 4.37 0.62 -0.81
N MET A 170 4.82 1.82 -0.50
CA MET A 170 5.76 2.57 -1.33
C MET A 170 6.44 3.64 -0.50
N VAL A 171 7.57 4.10 -1.01
CA VAL A 171 8.28 5.27 -0.48
C VAL A 171 8.36 6.27 -1.63
N ILE A 172 7.80 7.45 -1.41
CA ILE A 172 7.94 8.57 -2.35
C ILE A 172 9.18 9.34 -1.91
N HIS A 173 10.14 9.47 -2.82
CA HIS A 173 11.39 10.17 -2.57
C HIS A 173 11.23 11.64 -2.98
N GLY A 174 11.60 12.58 -2.11
CA GLY A 174 11.67 14.00 -2.46
C GLY A 174 13.06 14.58 -2.21
N PRO A 175 13.25 15.80 -2.70
CA PRO A 175 13.54 16.90 -1.80
C PRO A 175 12.33 17.84 -1.60
N PHE A 176 11.26 17.71 -2.39
CA PHE A 176 10.07 18.55 -2.32
C PHE A 176 8.84 17.76 -1.88
N ASN A 177 7.96 18.40 -1.09
CA ASN A 177 6.76 17.74 -0.59
C ASN A 177 5.77 17.49 -1.74
N PRO A 178 5.37 16.23 -1.99
CA PRO A 178 4.45 15.86 -3.08
C PRO A 178 3.00 16.25 -2.76
N LYS A 179 2.71 17.27 -1.92
CA LYS A 179 1.37 17.60 -1.40
C LYS A 179 0.26 17.50 -2.46
N HIS A 180 0.49 18.07 -3.65
CA HIS A 180 -0.49 18.08 -4.74
C HIS A 180 -0.40 16.86 -5.67
N LEU A 181 0.71 16.11 -5.61
CA LEU A 181 1.04 15.01 -6.51
C LEU A 181 0.96 13.63 -5.83
N ILE A 182 0.73 13.56 -4.52
CA ILE A 182 0.61 12.30 -3.78
C ILE A 182 -0.47 11.40 -4.36
N VAL A 183 -1.56 11.99 -4.86
CA VAL A 183 -2.67 11.28 -5.50
C VAL A 183 -2.18 10.48 -6.72
N VAL A 184 -1.23 11.00 -7.49
CA VAL A 184 -0.62 10.32 -8.64
C VAL A 184 0.05 9.02 -8.21
N TYR A 185 0.76 9.06 -7.08
CA TYR A 185 1.42 7.89 -6.50
C TYR A 185 0.46 6.87 -5.89
N LEU A 186 -0.72 7.33 -5.44
CA LEU A 186 -1.72 6.47 -4.83
C LEU A 186 -2.54 5.70 -5.87
N VAL A 187 -2.57 6.10 -7.15
CA VAL A 187 -3.35 5.42 -8.21
C VAL A 187 -3.16 3.88 -8.22
N PRO A 188 -1.93 3.32 -8.20
CA PRO A 188 -1.73 1.88 -8.17
C PRO A 188 -2.31 1.22 -6.90
N LEU A 189 -2.22 1.92 -5.76
CA LEU A 189 -2.73 1.46 -4.47
C LEU A 189 -4.26 1.45 -4.46
N ILE A 190 -4.88 2.55 -4.90
CA ILE A 190 -6.33 2.70 -4.99
C ILE A 190 -6.91 1.61 -5.88
N LYS A 191 -6.27 1.33 -7.03
CA LYS A 191 -6.77 0.28 -7.92
C LYS A 191 -6.66 -1.12 -7.30
N GLU A 192 -5.57 -1.42 -6.61
CA GLU A 192 -5.46 -2.72 -5.93
C GLU A 192 -6.51 -2.84 -4.81
N LEU A 193 -6.75 -1.78 -4.04
CA LEU A 193 -7.80 -1.74 -3.01
C LEU A 193 -9.20 -1.88 -3.62
N GLN A 194 -9.51 -1.20 -4.72
CA GLN A 194 -10.78 -1.36 -5.45
C GLN A 194 -10.96 -2.81 -5.92
N ASN A 195 -9.92 -3.44 -6.47
CA ASN A 195 -9.99 -4.84 -6.88
C ASN A 195 -10.25 -5.76 -5.67
N LEU A 196 -9.56 -5.54 -4.55
CA LEU A 196 -9.78 -6.29 -3.30
C LEU A 196 -11.17 -6.06 -2.72
N TRP A 197 -11.74 -4.87 -2.90
CA TRP A 197 -13.07 -4.54 -2.43
C TRP A 197 -14.14 -5.15 -3.33
N HIS A 198 -14.10 -5.00 -4.64
CA HIS A 198 -15.19 -5.43 -5.53
C HIS A 198 -15.10 -6.92 -5.92
N VAL A 199 -13.90 -7.40 -6.24
CA VAL A 199 -13.68 -8.78 -6.72
C VAL A 199 -13.20 -9.67 -5.58
N GLY A 200 -12.29 -9.16 -4.76
CA GLY A 200 -11.56 -9.95 -3.78
C GLY A 200 -10.51 -10.87 -4.43
N VAL A 201 -9.86 -11.70 -3.62
CA VAL A 201 -8.86 -12.65 -4.11
C VAL A 201 -9.02 -14.01 -3.43
N LEU A 202 -8.90 -15.07 -4.24
CA LEU A 202 -8.93 -16.44 -3.74
C LEU A 202 -7.71 -16.69 -2.84
N THR A 203 -7.96 -17.15 -1.62
CA THR A 203 -6.95 -17.38 -0.59
C THR A 203 -7.23 -18.71 0.10
N ARG A 204 -6.15 -19.42 0.48
CA ARG A 204 -6.25 -20.67 1.23
C ARG A 204 -5.99 -20.41 2.70
N ASP A 205 -6.90 -20.89 3.53
CA ASP A 205 -6.74 -20.98 4.98
C ASP A 205 -5.81 -22.15 5.30
N SER A 206 -4.66 -21.87 5.94
CA SER A 206 -3.69 -22.92 6.30
C SER A 206 -4.11 -23.83 7.46
N VAL A 207 -5.05 -23.39 8.29
CA VAL A 207 -5.53 -24.13 9.46
C VAL A 207 -6.73 -24.99 9.09
N LYS A 208 -7.73 -24.40 8.44
CA LYS A 208 -8.96 -25.09 8.00
C LYS A 208 -8.80 -25.80 6.68
N ASN A 209 -7.72 -25.52 5.95
CA ASN A 209 -7.44 -26.07 4.62
C ASN A 209 -8.54 -25.74 3.59
N GLU A 210 -9.26 -24.64 3.80
CA GLU A 210 -10.36 -24.18 2.95
C GLU A 210 -9.90 -23.06 2.03
N THR A 211 -10.39 -23.06 0.79
CA THR A 211 -10.23 -21.92 -0.12
C THR A 211 -11.43 -20.99 0.00
N PHE A 212 -11.18 -19.70 0.15
CA PHE A 212 -12.22 -18.69 0.24
C PHE A 212 -11.74 -17.38 -0.39
N THR A 213 -12.69 -16.53 -0.78
CA THR A 213 -12.36 -15.21 -1.35
C THR A 213 -12.24 -14.19 -0.23
N ILE A 214 -11.03 -13.67 0.01
CA ILE A 214 -10.84 -12.53 0.91
C ILE A 214 -11.23 -11.24 0.18
N ARG A 215 -11.94 -10.36 0.86
CA ARG A 215 -12.12 -8.96 0.45
C ARG A 215 -11.42 -8.06 1.45
N ALA A 216 -10.96 -6.90 1.00
CA ALA A 216 -10.37 -5.89 1.88
C ALA A 216 -11.07 -4.55 1.75
N ALA A 217 -11.19 -3.82 2.85
CA ALA A 217 -11.79 -2.50 2.93
C ALA A 217 -10.83 -1.54 3.61
N LEU A 218 -10.66 -0.35 3.03
CA LEU A 218 -9.95 0.73 3.69
C LEU A 218 -10.93 1.47 4.60
N MET A 219 -10.72 1.42 5.91
CA MET A 219 -11.62 2.06 6.88
C MET A 219 -11.30 3.53 7.14
N TRP A 220 -10.04 3.90 6.95
CA TRP A 220 -9.49 5.15 7.46
C TRP A 220 -8.10 5.42 6.93
N THR A 221 -7.84 6.72 6.83
CA THR A 221 -6.63 7.31 6.27
C THR A 221 -6.16 8.37 7.25
N VAL A 222 -5.04 8.16 7.93
CA VAL A 222 -4.41 9.20 8.75
C VAL A 222 -3.24 9.77 8.00
N HIS A 223 -3.26 11.07 7.87
CA HIS A 223 -2.36 11.81 7.02
C HIS A 223 -2.41 13.28 7.43
N ASP A 224 -1.29 13.98 7.32
CA ASP A 224 -1.18 15.41 7.62
C ASP A 224 -1.51 16.31 6.42
N LEU A 225 -2.08 15.75 5.35
CA LEU A 225 -2.27 16.41 4.05
C LEU A 225 -3.76 16.71 3.74
N PRO A 226 -4.22 17.96 3.67
CA PRO A 226 -5.65 18.29 3.50
C PRO A 226 -6.35 17.74 2.23
N LEU A 227 -5.64 17.10 1.30
CA LEU A 227 -6.12 16.66 -0.01
C LEU A 227 -6.65 15.20 -0.06
N MET A 228 -6.50 14.37 0.98
CA MET A 228 -6.95 12.96 0.90
C MET A 228 -8.46 12.74 1.05
N GLY A 229 -9.25 13.80 1.28
CA GLY A 229 -10.72 13.70 1.21
C GLY A 229 -11.22 13.17 -0.14
N TRP A 230 -10.45 13.39 -1.21
CA TRP A 230 -10.74 12.91 -2.56
C TRP A 230 -10.57 11.38 -2.70
N VAL A 231 -9.57 10.81 -2.02
CA VAL A 231 -9.34 9.35 -2.02
C VAL A 231 -10.56 8.64 -1.41
N TRP A 232 -11.16 9.20 -0.37
CA TRP A 232 -12.41 8.70 0.21
C TRP A 232 -13.61 8.76 -0.74
N MET A 233 -13.73 9.80 -1.57
CA MET A 233 -14.80 9.90 -2.56
C MET A 233 -14.69 8.84 -3.65
N GLU A 234 -13.46 8.42 -4.00
CA GLU A 234 -13.20 7.40 -5.03
C GLU A 234 -13.46 5.95 -4.56
N PHE A 235 -13.67 5.78 -3.24
CA PHE A 235 -14.07 4.51 -2.62
C PHE A 235 -15.57 4.42 -2.31
N ARG A 236 -16.34 5.50 -2.51
CA ARG A 236 -17.80 5.54 -2.31
C ARG A 236 -18.53 5.21 -3.60
#